data_AF-A0A661PLV4-F1
#
_entry.id   AF-A0A661PLV4-F1
#
_cell.length_a   1.000
_cell.length_b   1.000
_cell.length_c   1.000
_cell.angle_alpha   90.00
_cell.angle_beta   90.00
_cell.angle_gamma   90.00
#
_symmetry.space_group_name_H-M   'P 1'
#
loop_
_entity.id
_entity.type
_entity.pdbx_description
1 polymer ?
#
loop_
_entity_poly.entity_id
_entity_poly.type
_entity_poly.pdbx_seq_one_letter_code
_entity_poly.pdbx_strand_id
1 'polypeptide(L)' 'MEAQTQNSGRQEGEPGRKYGCREYSLEMQLYQLNKKILQQDLKEDERNRIVKRIAEIEEILDF' A
#
# COMPACT_ATOMS: atom_id res chain seq x y z
N MET A 1 5.58 5.69 -37.68
CA MET A 1 5.13 4.89 -36.51
C MET A 1 4.97 5.87 -35.37
N GLU A 2 3.74 6.32 -35.13
CA GLU A 2 3.43 7.38 -34.16
C GLU A 2 3.00 6.73 -32.84
N ALA A 3 3.66 7.12 -31.75
CA ALA A 3 3.32 6.71 -30.40
C ALA A 3 2.10 7.49 -29.92
N GLN A 4 0.96 6.82 -29.79
CA GLN A 4 -0.21 7.36 -29.10
C GLN A 4 -0.08 7.07 -27.61
N THR A 5 0.42 8.03 -26.84
CA THR A 5 0.30 8.04 -25.39
C THR A 5 -0.94 8.85 -25.04
N GLN A 6 -2.05 8.18 -24.72
CA GLN A 6 -3.29 8.82 -24.28
C GLN A 6 -3.07 9.51 -22.92
N ASN A 7 -3.60 10.73 -22.87
CA ASN A 7 -3.33 11.73 -21.87
C ASN A 7 -4.29 11.60 -20.68
N SER A 8 -3.71 11.42 -19.50
CA SER A 8 -4.12 11.93 -18.18
C SER A 8 -5.61 12.19 -17.87
N GLY A 9 -6.26 11.22 -17.23
CA GLY A 9 -7.25 11.53 -16.19
C GLY A 9 -6.52 11.96 -14.91
N ARG A 10 -6.14 13.24 -14.79
CA ARG A 10 -5.58 13.80 -13.55
C ARG A 10 -6.59 14.72 -12.91
N GLN A 11 -7.11 14.31 -11.76
CA GLN A 11 -7.88 15.16 -10.87
C GLN A 11 -6.89 16.01 -10.07
N GLU A 12 -6.87 17.32 -10.33
CA GLU A 12 -6.08 18.29 -9.56
C GLU A 12 -6.67 18.41 -8.16
N GLY A 13 -5.90 18.06 -7.13
CA GLY A 13 -6.30 18.26 -5.73
C GLY A 13 -5.55 17.44 -4.68
N GLU A 14 -4.99 16.29 -5.04
CA GLU A 14 -4.19 15.47 -4.11
C GLU A 14 -2.71 15.64 -4.42
N PRO A 15 -1.80 15.66 -3.42
CA PRO A 15 -0.38 15.60 -3.69
C PRO A 15 -0.13 14.30 -4.43
N GLY A 16 0.02 14.41 -5.75
CA GLY A 16 0.28 13.29 -6.65
C GLY A 16 1.66 12.73 -6.34
N ARG A 17 1.75 11.98 -5.25
CA ARG A 17 2.89 11.14 -4.94
C ARG A 17 2.97 10.17 -6.11
N LYS A 18 4.02 10.34 -6.92
CA LYS A 18 4.34 9.44 -8.02
C LYS A 18 4.85 8.13 -7.41
N TYR A 19 3.95 7.41 -6.75
CA TYR A 19 4.31 6.11 -6.24
C TYR A 19 4.65 5.23 -7.43
N GLY A 20 5.89 4.75 -7.49
CA GLY A 20 6.21 3.67 -8.42
C GLY A 20 5.23 2.52 -8.16
N CYS A 21 4.92 1.70 -9.17
CA CYS A 21 3.99 0.56 -9.01
C CYS A 21 4.31 -0.31 -7.77
N ARG A 22 5.58 -0.33 -7.36
CA ARG A 22 6.07 -0.96 -6.13
C ARG A 22 5.53 -0.32 -4.85
N GLU A 23 5.65 1.00 -4.68
CA GLU A 23 5.19 1.70 -3.47
C GLU A 23 3.68 1.62 -3.32
N TYR A 24 2.93 1.83 -4.41
CA TYR A 24 1.47 1.69 -4.39
C TYR A 24 1.04 0.27 -3.99
N SER A 25 1.76 -0.77 -4.46
CA SER A 25 1.47 -2.15 -4.07
C SER A 25 1.75 -2.41 -2.58
N LEU A 26 2.78 -1.76 -2.01
CA LEU A 26 3.13 -1.88 -0.60
C LEU A 26 2.12 -1.14 0.28
N GLU A 27 1.67 0.05 -0.12
CA GLU A 27 0.61 0.78 0.57
C GLU A 27 -0.72 0.01 0.56
N MET A 28 -1.06 -0.62 -0.57
CA MET A 28 -2.24 -1.49 -0.64
C MET A 28 -2.12 -2.73 0.26
N GLN A 29 -0.93 -3.34 0.32
CA GLN A 29 -0.66 -4.44 1.26
C GLN A 29 -0.79 -3.97 2.71
N LEU A 30 -0.20 -2.82 3.05
CA LEU A 30 -0.28 -2.21 4.37
C LEU A 30 -1.73 -1.95 4.78
N TYR A 31 -2.54 -1.35 3.90
CA TYR A 31 -3.96 -1.12 4.13
C TYR A 31 -4.73 -2.42 4.39
N GLN A 32 -4.50 -3.46 3.59
CA GLN A 32 -5.15 -4.76 3.77
C GLN A 32 -4.74 -5.44 5.07
N LEU A 33 -3.47 -5.37 5.44
CA LEU A 33 -2.94 -5.94 6.69
C LEU A 33 -3.50 -5.20 7.91
N ASN A 34 -3.56 -3.87 7.87
CA ASN A 34 -4.18 -3.04 8.90
C ASN A 34 -5.68 -3.31 9.03
N LYS A 35 -6.38 -3.61 7.92
CA LYS A 35 -7.78 -4.06 8.00
C LYS A 35 -7.89 -5.46 8.59
N LYS A 36 -6.96 -6.35 8.24
CA LYS A 36 -6.96 -7.75 8.70
C LYS A 36 -6.69 -7.84 10.20
N ILE A 37 -5.74 -7.06 10.73
CA ILE A 37 -5.38 -7.10 12.16
C ILE A 37 -6.52 -6.67 13.09
N LEU A 38 -7.46 -5.87 12.58
CA LEU A 38 -8.66 -5.43 13.32
C LEU A 38 -9.75 -6.50 13.41
N GLN A 39 -9.59 -7.64 12.74
CA GLN A 39 -10.55 -8.76 12.82
C GLN A 39 -10.43 -9.46 14.17
N GLN A 40 -11.57 -9.72 14.82
CA GLN A 40 -11.63 -10.21 16.21
C GLN A 40 -11.22 -11.69 16.38
N ASP A 41 -11.15 -12.46 15.29
CA ASP A 41 -10.92 -13.91 15.32
C ASP A 41 -9.49 -14.34 14.92
N LEU A 42 -8.52 -13.42 14.93
CA LEU A 42 -7.13 -13.77 14.64
C LEU A 42 -6.46 -14.49 15.82
N LYS A 43 -5.78 -15.60 15.53
CA LYS A 43 -4.88 -16.23 16.50
C LYS A 43 -3.73 -15.29 16.82
N GLU A 44 -3.22 -15.36 18.05
CA GLU A 44 -2.09 -14.53 18.51
C GLU A 44 -0.87 -14.61 17.58
N ASP A 45 -0.52 -15.82 17.13
CA ASP A 45 0.57 -16.03 16.17
C ASP A 45 0.32 -15.34 14.82
N GLU A 46 -0.92 -15.35 14.34
CA GLU A 46 -1.29 -14.71 13.07
C GLU A 46 -1.25 -13.18 13.22
N ARG A 47 -1.76 -12.67 14.35
CA ARG A 47 -1.67 -11.26 14.70
C ARG A 47 -0.21 -10.80 14.74
N ASN A 48 0.67 -11.54 15.41
CA ASN A 48 2.10 -11.23 15.51
C ASN A 48 2.79 -11.22 14.14
N ARG A 49 2.44 -12.15 13.24
CA ARG A 49 2.94 -12.15 11.86
C ARG A 49 2.47 -10.94 11.07
N ILE A 50 1.20 -10.55 11.23
CA ILE A 50 0.65 -9.36 10.56
C ILE A 50 1.33 -8.09 11.08
N VAL A 51 1.49 -7.92 12.40
CA VAL A 51 2.21 -6.78 13.00
C VAL A 51 3.63 -6.68 12.45
N LYS A 52 4.37 -7.80 12.43
CA LYS A 52 5.74 -7.80 11.92
C LYS A 52 5.79 -7.39 10.44
N ARG A 53 4.84 -7.89 9.64
CA ARG A 53 4.77 -7.56 8.22
C ARG A 53 4.40 -6.10 7.97
N ILE A 54 3.53 -5.53 8.80
CA ILE A 54 3.19 -4.10 8.78
C ILE A 54 4.44 -3.28 9.03
N ALA A 55 5.17 -3.56 10.12
CA ALA A 55 6.40 -2.84 10.46
C ALA A 55 7.46 -2.91 9.34
N GLU A 56 7.67 -4.09 8.73
CA GLU A 56 8.56 -4.25 7.57
C GLU A 56 8.16 -3.37 6.39
N ILE A 57 6.86 -3.21 6.13
CA ILE A 57 6.36 -2.39 5.02
C ILE A 57 6.48 -0.90 5.36
N GLU A 58 6.19 -0.50 6.59
CA GLU A 58 6.35 0.87 7.09
C GLU A 58 7.81 1.33 7.00
N GLU A 59 8.76 0.47 7.38
CA GLU A 59 10.20 0.72 7.22
C GLU A 59 10.61 0.91 5.75
N ILE A 60 10.02 0.14 4.82
CA ILE A 60 10.33 0.27 3.38
C ILE A 60 9.74 1.57 2.80
N LEU A 61 8.62 2.05 3.35
CA LEU A 61 7.92 3.24 2.88
C LEU A 61 8.37 4.53 3.60
N ASP A 62 9.33 4.47 4.53
CA ASP A 62 9.81 5.61 5.33
C ASP A 62 8.67 6.34 6.09
N PHE A 63 7.74 5.59 6.70
CA PHE A 63 6.68 6.15 7.56
C PHE A 63 7.13 6.39 9.01
#